data_AF-A0A0G2UZF2-F1
#
_entry.id   AF-A0A0G2UZF2-F1
#
_cell.length_a   1.000
_cell.length_b   1.000
_cell.length_c   1.000
_cell.angle_alpha   90.00
_cell.angle_beta   90.00
_cell.angle_gamma   90.00
#
_symmetry.space_group_name_H-M   'P 1'
#
loop_
_entity.id
_entity.type
_entity.pdbx_description
1 polymer ?
#
loop_
_entity_poly.entity_id
_entity_poly.type
_entity_poly.pdbx_seq_one_letter_code
_entity_poly.pdbx_strand_id
1 'polypeptide(L)'
;GGRGWESGGEDPFLMGVLAEQTVLGIQSQGVIATAKHYILNEQELHRTTGSSEADERTLHEIYLWPFARAIEAGVGSVMCSYNQVNGVFACENDYLLNTVLKGELGFKGFVQSDWSATMSTVPSANHGLDMTDAW
;
A
#
# COMPACT_ATOMS: atom_id res chain seq x y z
N GLY A 1 0.16 -0.02 16.34
CA GLY A 1 -0.43 -1.38 16.39
C GLY A 1 0.60 -2.47 16.67
N GLY A 2 0.18 -3.75 16.67
CA GLY A 2 1.05 -4.91 16.94
C GLY A 2 2.18 -5.15 15.93
N ARG A 3 2.12 -4.49 14.77
CA ARG A 3 3.16 -4.47 13.72
C ARG A 3 3.85 -3.12 13.58
N GLY A 4 3.67 -2.20 14.54
CA GLY A 4 4.28 -0.87 14.47
C GLY A 4 5.81 -0.90 14.41
N TRP A 5 6.43 -1.97 14.94
CA TRP A 5 7.87 -2.20 14.90
C TRP A 5 8.41 -2.60 13.52
N GLU A 6 7.56 -3.03 12.58
CA GLU A 6 7.94 -3.32 11.19
C GLU A 6 8.00 -2.03 10.34
N SER A 7 7.36 -0.96 10.79
CA SER A 7 7.32 0.35 10.14
C SER A 7 8.51 1.23 10.57
N GLY A 8 8.69 2.36 9.89
CA GLY A 8 9.78 3.31 10.16
C GLY A 8 9.53 4.33 11.29
N GLY A 9 8.49 4.17 12.10
CA GLY A 9 8.06 5.13 13.12
C GLY A 9 6.72 5.81 12.77
N GLU A 10 6.42 6.94 13.43
CA GLU A 10 5.16 7.69 13.22
C GLU A 10 5.31 8.92 12.31
N ASP A 11 6.54 9.41 12.11
CA ASP A 11 6.80 10.59 11.29
C ASP A 11 6.79 10.23 9.80
N PRO A 12 5.86 10.79 8.99
CA PRO A 12 5.73 10.42 7.58
C PRO A 12 6.98 10.79 6.78
N PHE A 13 7.64 11.90 7.11
CA PHE A 13 8.85 12.33 6.42
C PHE A 13 10.00 11.32 6.62
N LEU A 14 10.31 10.96 7.87
CA LEU A 14 11.32 9.97 8.23
C LEU A 14 11.01 8.62 7.60
N MET A 15 9.75 8.15 7.71
CA MET A 15 9.32 6.92 7.04
C MET A 15 9.55 6.97 5.52
N GLY A 16 9.28 8.10 4.89
CA GLY A 16 9.52 8.30 3.47
C GLY A 16 11.00 8.22 3.08
N VAL A 17 11.90 8.85 3.85
CA VAL A 17 13.36 8.72 3.65
C VAL A 17 13.79 7.26 3.81
N LEU A 18 13.29 6.56 4.83
CA LEU A 18 13.59 5.15 5.04
C LEU A 18 13.09 4.27 3.89
N ALA A 19 11.87 4.52 3.39
CA ALA A 19 11.29 3.78 2.28
C ALA A 19 12.12 3.96 1.00
N GLU A 20 12.45 5.20 0.64
CA GLU A 20 13.29 5.52 -0.52
C GLU A 20 14.65 4.82 -0.46
N GLN A 21 15.39 4.99 0.63
CA GLN A 21 16.73 4.41 0.76
C GLN A 21 16.70 2.88 0.78
N THR A 22 15.65 2.29 1.37
CA THR A 22 15.46 0.83 1.38
C THR A 22 15.18 0.30 -0.03
N VAL A 23 14.31 0.96 -0.79
CA VAL A 23 14.00 0.59 -2.18
C VAL A 23 15.25 0.68 -3.04
N LEU A 24 15.99 1.79 -2.98
CA LEU A 24 17.24 1.96 -3.73
C LEU A 24 18.26 0.87 -3.37
N GLY A 25 18.42 0.57 -2.08
CA GLY A 25 19.31 -0.48 -1.59
C GLY A 25 18.95 -1.86 -2.15
N ILE A 26 17.70 -2.29 -2.02
CA ILE A 26 17.22 -3.59 -2.52
C ILE A 26 17.36 -3.67 -4.04
N GLN A 27 16.85 -2.67 -4.76
CA GLN A 27 16.78 -2.73 -6.23
C GLN A 27 18.13 -2.52 -6.91
N SER A 28 19.12 -1.92 -6.22
CA SER A 28 20.50 -1.90 -6.71
C SER A 28 21.11 -3.29 -6.90
N GLN A 29 20.53 -4.32 -6.25
CA GLN A 29 20.97 -5.71 -6.37
C GLN A 29 20.19 -6.50 -7.43
N GLY A 30 19.33 -5.83 -8.22
CA GLY A 30 18.49 -6.49 -9.22
C GLY A 30 17.31 -7.29 -8.63
N VAL A 31 16.91 -7.00 -7.38
CA VAL A 31 15.79 -7.64 -6.69
C VAL A 31 14.61 -6.67 -6.63
N ILE A 32 13.38 -7.15 -6.84
CA ILE A 32 12.17 -6.32 -6.75
C ILE A 32 11.84 -6.05 -5.27
N ALA A 33 11.71 -4.78 -4.91
CA ALA A 33 11.16 -4.38 -3.62
C ALA A 33 9.63 -4.27 -3.70
N THR A 34 8.95 -4.57 -2.59
CA THR A 34 7.49 -4.40 -2.43
C THR A 34 7.19 -3.46 -1.27
N ALA A 35 6.62 -2.29 -1.54
CA ALA A 35 6.17 -1.37 -0.49
C ALA A 35 4.85 -1.85 0.11
N LYS A 36 4.74 -1.93 1.45
CA LYS A 36 3.57 -2.49 2.14
C LYS A 36 3.28 -1.83 3.48
N HIS A 37 2.04 -1.84 3.98
CA HIS A 37 0.82 -2.36 3.35
C HIS A 37 -0.04 -1.17 2.93
N TYR A 38 -0.45 -1.13 1.67
CA TYR A 38 -1.18 -0.03 1.06
C TYR A 38 -2.70 -0.24 1.22
N ILE A 39 -3.42 0.42 2.14
CA ILE A 39 -2.99 1.48 3.06
C ILE A 39 -3.88 1.48 4.31
N LEU A 40 -3.48 2.23 5.35
CA LEU A 40 -4.22 2.42 6.61
C LEU A 40 -4.41 1.14 7.44
N ASN A 41 -3.44 0.23 7.39
CA ASN A 41 -3.45 -1.02 8.18
C ASN A 41 -2.77 -0.83 9.55
N GLU A 42 -3.28 0.10 10.36
CA GLU A 42 -2.57 0.60 11.55
C GLU A 42 -2.79 -0.25 12.83
N GLN A 43 -3.69 -1.23 12.77
CA GLN A 43 -3.99 -2.13 13.87
C GLN A 43 -4.21 -3.58 13.42
N GLU A 44 -3.80 -4.52 14.27
CA GLU A 44 -3.96 -5.95 13.98
C GLU A 44 -5.36 -6.47 14.31
N LEU A 45 -6.00 -5.87 15.31
CA LEU A 45 -7.34 -6.26 15.71
C LEU A 45 -8.31 -5.96 14.56
N HIS A 46 -8.99 -7.00 14.07
CA HIS A 46 -9.92 -6.93 12.95
C HIS A 46 -9.31 -6.41 11.64
N ARG A 47 -8.01 -6.59 11.40
CA ARG A 47 -7.36 -6.12 10.16
C ARG A 47 -8.01 -6.63 8.86
N THR A 48 -8.71 -7.76 8.89
CA THR A 48 -9.41 -8.37 7.73
C THR A 48 -10.88 -8.01 7.61
N THR A 49 -11.44 -7.25 8.55
CA THR A 49 -12.88 -6.91 8.58
C THR A 49 -13.17 -5.46 8.94
N GLY A 50 -12.22 -4.76 9.57
CA GLY A 50 -12.35 -3.38 9.97
C GLY A 50 -12.17 -2.41 8.81
N SER A 51 -12.78 -1.23 8.94
CA SER A 51 -12.59 -0.11 8.03
C SER A 51 -11.84 1.01 8.73
N SER A 52 -10.80 1.50 8.06
CA SER A 52 -10.08 2.70 8.44
C SER A 52 -10.73 3.89 7.75
N GLU A 53 -11.27 4.81 8.54
CA GLU A 53 -11.95 6.01 8.05
C GLU A 53 -10.99 7.20 8.12
N ALA A 54 -10.65 7.76 6.96
CA ALA A 54 -9.74 8.90 6.86
C ALA A 54 -10.21 9.88 5.78
N ASP A 55 -10.13 11.16 6.09
CA ASP A 55 -10.32 12.21 5.09
C ASP A 55 -9.14 12.25 4.11
N GLU A 56 -9.38 12.84 2.93
CA GLU A 56 -8.41 12.92 1.84
C GLU A 56 -7.09 13.57 2.28
N ARG A 57 -7.14 14.63 3.09
CA ARG A 57 -5.93 15.33 3.51
C ARG A 57 -5.10 14.45 4.43
N THR A 58 -5.72 13.79 5.40
CA THR A 58 -5.04 12.85 6.29
C THR A 58 -4.44 11.68 5.51
N LEU A 59 -5.18 11.12 4.54
CA LEU A 59 -4.68 10.07 3.67
C LEU A 59 -3.42 10.51 2.92
N HIS A 60 -3.44 11.69 2.30
CA HIS A 60 -2.34 12.20 1.46
C HIS A 60 -1.12 12.71 2.23
N GLU A 61 -1.34 13.50 3.29
CA GLU A 61 -0.25 14.14 4.02
C GLU A 61 0.46 13.17 4.98
N ILE A 62 -0.25 12.17 5.52
CA ILE A 62 0.30 11.27 6.55
C ILE A 62 0.61 9.90 5.97
N TYR A 63 -0.40 9.19 5.46
CA TYR A 63 -0.25 7.76 5.18
C TYR A 63 0.33 7.47 3.79
N LEU A 64 0.04 8.32 2.78
CA LEU A 64 0.54 8.15 1.43
C LEU A 64 1.99 8.62 1.26
N TRP A 65 2.44 9.57 2.10
CA TRP A 65 3.77 10.18 1.93
C TRP A 65 4.91 9.15 1.82
N PRO A 66 5.00 8.11 2.67
CA PRO A 66 6.04 7.10 2.53
C PRO A 66 5.95 6.29 1.23
N PHE A 67 4.74 6.03 0.72
CA PHE A 67 4.54 5.34 -0.55
C PHE A 67 4.94 6.22 -1.73
N ALA A 68 4.64 7.52 -1.70
CA ALA A 68 5.11 8.46 -2.73
C ALA A 68 6.64 8.43 -2.85
N ARG A 69 7.37 8.44 -1.72
CA ARG A 69 8.83 8.32 -1.71
C ARG A 69 9.33 6.97 -2.24
N ALA A 70 8.65 5.87 -1.92
CA ALA A 70 8.98 4.56 -2.47
C ALA A 70 8.78 4.50 -4.00
N ILE A 71 7.72 5.14 -4.51
CA ILE A 71 7.41 5.20 -5.95
C ILE A 71 8.41 6.08 -6.70
N GLU A 72 8.78 7.24 -6.14
CA GLU A 72 9.86 8.09 -6.68
C GLU A 72 11.20 7.34 -6.75
N ALA A 73 11.49 6.49 -5.77
CA ALA A 73 12.65 5.59 -5.76
C ALA A 73 12.56 4.43 -6.77
N GLY A 74 11.43 4.29 -7.46
CA GLY A 74 11.20 3.31 -8.51
C GLY A 74 10.81 1.92 -8.00
N VAL A 75 10.14 1.80 -6.84
CA VAL A 75 9.70 0.50 -6.30
C VAL A 75 8.95 -0.33 -7.35
N GLY A 76 9.28 -1.62 -7.46
CA GLY A 76 8.71 -2.49 -8.49
C GLY A 76 7.33 -3.05 -8.16
N SER A 77 6.96 -3.11 -6.88
CA SER A 77 5.67 -3.65 -6.42
C SER A 77 5.11 -2.89 -5.23
N VAL A 78 3.77 -2.87 -5.11
CA VAL A 78 3.04 -2.40 -3.92
C VAL A 78 2.08 -3.49 -3.47
N MET A 79 2.05 -3.77 -2.17
CA MET A 79 1.14 -4.76 -1.58
C MET A 79 -0.06 -4.04 -0.94
N CYS A 80 -1.28 -4.27 -1.45
CA CYS A 80 -2.49 -3.73 -0.85
C CYS A 80 -2.84 -4.42 0.48
N SER A 81 -3.45 -3.69 1.41
CA SER A 81 -3.73 -4.16 2.78
C SER A 81 -5.00 -5.00 2.89
N TYR A 82 -5.16 -5.65 4.05
CA TYR A 82 -6.35 -6.43 4.38
C TYR A 82 -7.60 -5.58 4.65
N ASN A 83 -7.43 -4.39 5.23
CA ASN A 83 -8.53 -3.62 5.79
C ASN A 83 -9.37 -2.96 4.69
N GLN A 84 -10.57 -2.55 5.08
CA GLN A 84 -11.33 -1.57 4.31
C GLN A 84 -10.76 -0.17 4.55
N VAL A 85 -10.91 0.69 3.55
CA VAL A 85 -10.66 2.11 3.63
C VAL A 85 -11.92 2.82 3.16
N ASN A 86 -12.52 3.61 4.05
CA ASN A 86 -13.80 4.27 3.81
C ASN A 86 -14.88 3.29 3.28
N GLY A 87 -14.94 2.08 3.86
CA GLY A 87 -15.94 1.05 3.57
C GLY A 87 -15.68 0.11 2.39
N VAL A 88 -14.53 0.22 1.71
CA VAL A 88 -14.17 -0.66 0.58
C VAL A 88 -12.82 -1.31 0.83
N PHE A 89 -12.70 -2.63 0.62
CA PHE A 89 -11.43 -3.36 0.82
C PHE A 89 -10.31 -2.78 -0.05
N ALA A 90 -9.13 -2.58 0.54
CA ALA A 90 -8.04 -1.87 -0.14
C ALA A 90 -7.62 -2.53 -1.48
N CYS A 91 -7.65 -3.86 -1.54
CA CYS A 91 -7.33 -4.64 -2.75
C CYS A 91 -8.41 -4.65 -3.85
N GLU A 92 -9.52 -3.93 -3.66
CA GLU A 92 -10.57 -3.75 -4.69
C GLU A 92 -11.09 -2.30 -4.74
N ASN A 93 -10.36 -1.37 -4.12
CA ASN A 93 -10.73 0.03 -4.04
C ASN A 93 -10.15 0.80 -5.25
N ASP A 94 -11.02 1.07 -6.23
CA ASP A 94 -10.65 1.74 -7.49
C ASP A 94 -10.02 3.12 -7.28
N TYR A 95 -10.54 3.88 -6.30
CA TYR A 95 -9.98 5.18 -5.95
C TYR A 95 -8.54 5.03 -5.45
N LEU A 96 -8.28 4.09 -4.53
CA LEU A 96 -6.94 3.92 -3.99
C LEU A 96 -5.92 3.39 -5.01
N LEU A 97 -6.31 2.41 -5.81
CA LEU A 97 -5.39 1.69 -6.69
C LEU A 97 -5.23 2.36 -8.06
N ASN A 98 -6.33 2.71 -8.72
CA ASN A 98 -6.28 3.30 -10.06
C ASN A 98 -6.12 4.83 -10.00
N THR A 99 -6.94 5.52 -9.19
CA THR A 99 -6.89 7.00 -9.13
C THR A 99 -5.65 7.49 -8.41
N VAL A 100 -5.45 7.12 -7.15
CA VAL A 100 -4.35 7.64 -6.32
C VAL A 100 -3.02 6.98 -6.69
N LEU A 101 -2.90 5.65 -6.55
CA LEU A 101 -1.60 4.98 -6.70
C LEU A 101 -1.07 5.04 -8.14
N LYS A 102 -1.86 4.57 -9.11
CA LYS A 102 -1.45 4.51 -10.53
C LYS A 102 -1.58 5.85 -11.25
N GLY A 103 -2.59 6.65 -10.90
CA GLY A 103 -2.87 7.95 -11.50
C GLY A 103 -2.03 9.07 -10.89
N GLU A 104 -2.35 9.50 -9.68
CA GLU A 104 -1.75 10.67 -9.02
C GLU A 104 -0.26 10.47 -8.68
N LEU A 105 0.08 9.35 -8.03
CA LEU A 105 1.48 9.02 -7.68
C LEU A 105 2.25 8.45 -8.88
N GLY A 106 1.55 8.10 -9.96
CA GLY A 106 2.18 7.65 -11.20
C GLY A 106 2.88 6.29 -11.10
N PHE A 107 2.52 5.43 -10.15
CA PHE A 107 3.13 4.10 -9.96
C PHE A 107 3.08 3.26 -11.25
N LYS A 108 4.22 2.69 -11.63
CA LYS A 108 4.39 1.91 -12.88
C LYS A 108 4.65 0.42 -12.66
N GLY A 109 4.74 -0.02 -11.42
CA GLY A 109 4.90 -1.43 -11.07
C GLY A 109 3.57 -2.18 -11.09
N PHE A 110 3.51 -3.29 -10.34
CA PHE A 110 2.31 -4.09 -10.17
C PHE A 110 1.84 -4.09 -8.71
N VAL A 111 0.52 -4.19 -8.52
CA VAL A 111 -0.11 -4.32 -7.21
C VAL A 111 -0.34 -5.80 -6.91
N GLN A 112 0.20 -6.27 -5.79
CA GLN A 112 -0.11 -7.60 -5.25
C GLN A 112 -1.02 -7.50 -4.02
N SER A 113 -1.82 -8.52 -3.76
CA SER A 113 -2.58 -8.58 -2.51
C SER A 113 -1.67 -8.92 -1.34
N ASP A 114 -2.00 -8.46 -0.13
CA ASP A 114 -1.59 -9.23 1.05
C ASP A 114 -2.19 -10.64 0.96
N TRP A 115 -1.67 -11.57 1.73
CA TRP A 115 -1.95 -12.99 1.58
C TRP A 115 -3.43 -13.31 1.79
N SER A 116 -4.12 -13.75 0.74
CA SER A 116 -5.57 -13.96 0.72
C SER A 116 -6.42 -12.70 0.97
N ALA A 117 -5.91 -11.50 0.69
CA ALA A 117 -6.65 -10.24 0.83
C ALA A 117 -7.52 -9.88 -0.40
N THR A 118 -7.57 -10.76 -1.41
CA THR A 118 -8.47 -10.59 -2.56
C THR A 118 -9.90 -11.01 -2.17
N MET A 119 -10.83 -10.06 -2.13
CA MET A 119 -12.20 -10.29 -1.64
C MET A 119 -13.24 -10.49 -2.73
N SER A 120 -12.86 -10.27 -4.00
CA SER A 120 -13.75 -10.45 -5.14
C SER A 120 -12.97 -10.85 -6.39
N THR A 121 -13.68 -11.43 -7.37
CA THR A 121 -13.05 -11.81 -8.65
C THR A 121 -12.98 -10.60 -9.60
N VAL A 122 -14.13 -9.98 -9.87
CA VAL A 122 -14.25 -8.93 -10.90
C VAL A 122 -13.83 -7.55 -10.39
N PRO A 123 -14.33 -7.05 -9.24
CA PRO A 123 -13.90 -5.77 -8.71
C PRO A 123 -12.39 -5.70 -8.45
N SER A 124 -11.79 -6.68 -7.76
CA SER A 124 -10.33 -6.67 -7.54
C SER A 124 -9.55 -6.56 -8.87
N ALA A 125 -9.88 -7.37 -9.87
CA ALA A 125 -9.20 -7.34 -11.16
C ALA A 125 -9.39 -6.01 -11.93
N ASN A 126 -10.62 -5.49 -11.98
CA ASN A 126 -10.91 -4.26 -12.73
C ASN A 126 -10.45 -2.99 -12.01
N HIS A 127 -10.39 -3.01 -10.68
CA HIS A 127 -10.04 -1.86 -9.85
C HIS A 127 -8.55 -1.78 -9.54
N GLY A 128 -7.71 -2.51 -10.29
CA GLY A 128 -6.27 -2.26 -10.32
C GLY A 128 -5.42 -3.22 -9.48
N LEU A 129 -5.96 -4.34 -8.99
CA LEU A 129 -5.13 -5.44 -8.48
C LEU A 129 -4.52 -6.21 -9.67
N ASP A 130 -3.20 -6.39 -9.65
CA ASP A 130 -2.48 -7.03 -10.77
C ASP A 130 -2.07 -8.48 -10.45
N MET A 131 -1.93 -8.82 -9.16
CA MET A 131 -1.52 -10.15 -8.70
C MET A 131 -2.29 -10.56 -7.43
N THR A 132 -2.97 -11.71 -7.50
CA THR A 132 -3.57 -12.34 -6.33
C THR A 132 -2.54 -13.28 -5.68
N ASP A 133 -2.15 -12.95 -4.45
CA ASP A 133 -1.33 -13.83 -3.61
C ASP A 133 -2.26 -14.66 -2.73
N ALA A 134 -2.41 -15.94 -3.10
CA ALA A 134 -3.18 -16.94 -2.36
C ALA A 134 -2.52 -18.32 -2.53
N TRP A 135 -2.84 -19.26 -1.62
CA TRP A 135 -2.42 -20.65 -1.71
C TRP A 135 -2.99 -21.36 -2.94
#